data_AF-A0A0G9KXW3-F1
#
_entry.id   AF-A0A0G9KXW3-F1
#
_cell.length_a   1.000
_cell.length_b   1.000
_cell.length_c   1.000
_cell.angle_alpha   90.00
_cell.angle_beta   90.00
_cell.angle_gamma   90.00
#
_symmetry.space_group_name_H-M   'P 1'
#
loop_
_entity.id
_entity.type
_entity.pdbx_description
1 polymer ?
#
loop_
_entity_poly.entity_id
_entity_poly.type
_entity_poly.pdbx_seq_one_letter_code
_entity_poly.pdbx_strand_id
1 'polypeptide(L)'
;MVGAIFEGLKMIFKTITKLSRPYVSLEENDLKFKIDSDNTFKYTLSNIDTKTRHDPYIIDAYTLSANEIYLEYIHTDIDVSWNGQALSFFISLLKDNIKAKNFDLVEKEEFSHYEFLTYKVDNSYFLNVIYIYEVSKEVFIVDKKAELYEKLLKNFKKDYVYRFEKDSNNIPKIENLSLVKNNAMNSYFAISSN
;
A
#
# COMPACT_ATOMS: atom_id res chain seq x y z
N MET A 1 10.91 1.65 65.19
CA MET A 1 11.12 3.09 64.94
C MET A 1 11.89 3.19 63.63
N VAL A 2 11.24 3.72 62.59
CA VAL A 2 11.77 4.47 61.41
C VAL A 2 13.12 3.96 60.84
N GLY A 3 13.27 3.52 59.58
CA GLY A 3 12.63 3.91 58.33
C GLY A 3 13.65 3.74 57.18
N ALA A 4 13.27 4.19 55.98
CA ALA A 4 14.01 4.17 54.69
C ALA A 4 13.94 2.83 53.93
N ILE A 5 12.87 2.58 53.16
CA ILE A 5 12.69 3.01 51.76
C ILE A 5 13.82 2.49 50.87
N PHE A 6 13.62 1.29 50.32
CA PHE A 6 14.15 0.91 49.00
C PHE A 6 12.96 0.61 48.08
N GLU A 7 12.08 1.60 47.96
CA GLU A 7 11.23 1.80 46.79
C GLU A 7 12.14 2.34 45.68
N GLY A 8 12.22 1.66 44.55
CA GLY A 8 12.87 2.21 43.37
C GLY A 8 13.87 1.28 42.70
N LEU A 9 13.34 0.29 41.98
CA LEU A 9 13.67 0.06 40.57
C LEU A 9 12.70 -1.01 40.04
N LYS A 10 11.40 -0.66 40.00
CA LYS A 10 10.54 -1.18 38.93
C LYS A 10 11.12 -0.59 37.65
N MET A 11 12.09 -1.31 37.09
CA MET A 11 12.60 -1.06 35.76
C MET A 11 11.43 -1.39 34.83
N ILE A 12 10.54 -0.41 34.64
CA ILE A 12 9.57 -0.41 33.57
C ILE A 12 10.45 -0.42 32.34
N PHE A 13 10.72 -1.60 31.78
CA PHE A 13 11.02 -1.70 30.38
C PHE A 13 9.81 -1.07 29.69
N LYS A 14 9.87 0.24 29.45
CA LYS A 14 9.29 0.80 28.25
C LYS A 14 10.02 0.05 27.17
N THR A 15 9.46 -1.09 26.77
CA THR A 15 9.61 -1.60 25.43
C THR A 15 9.24 -0.41 24.59
N ILE A 16 10.26 0.35 24.20
CA ILE A 16 10.20 1.20 23.04
C ILE A 16 9.82 0.17 22.00
N THR A 17 8.51 0.05 21.74
CA THR A 17 7.99 -0.66 20.59
C THR A 17 8.74 0.01 19.46
N LYS A 18 9.78 -0.69 19.00
CA LYS A 18 10.59 -0.26 17.87
C LYS A 18 9.58 -0.31 16.75
N LEU A 19 8.87 0.80 16.56
CA LEU A 19 7.76 0.93 15.62
C LEU A 19 8.41 0.70 14.28
N SER A 20 8.27 -0.54 13.88
CA SER A 20 9.09 -1.10 12.85
C SER A 20 8.48 -0.51 11.60
N ARG A 21 9.22 0.38 10.93
CA ARG A 21 8.69 1.04 9.74
C ARG A 21 8.25 -0.05 8.75
N PRO A 22 6.98 -0.03 8.30
CA PRO A 22 6.52 -1.01 7.35
C PRO A 22 7.31 -0.79 6.09
N TYR A 23 7.85 -1.86 5.52
CA TYR A 23 8.51 -1.78 4.23
C TYR A 23 7.91 -2.85 3.33
N VAL A 24 7.85 -2.52 2.05
CA VAL A 24 7.64 -3.47 0.98
C VAL A 24 8.96 -3.64 0.25
N SER A 25 9.43 -4.87 0.09
CA SER A 25 10.55 -5.16 -0.79
C SER A 25 10.18 -6.26 -1.78
N LEU A 26 10.77 -6.18 -2.97
CA LEU A 26 10.73 -7.24 -3.97
C LEU A 26 12.11 -7.92 -3.98
N GLU A 27 12.17 -9.17 -3.53
CA GLU A 27 13.41 -9.95 -3.45
C GLU A 27 13.16 -11.37 -3.96
N GLU A 28 13.93 -11.84 -4.94
CA GLU A 28 13.84 -13.23 -5.45
C GLU A 28 12.42 -13.65 -5.87
N ASN A 29 11.63 -12.71 -6.39
CA ASN A 29 10.20 -12.83 -6.75
C ASN A 29 9.21 -12.79 -5.58
N ASP A 30 9.64 -12.59 -4.34
CA ASP A 30 8.76 -12.40 -3.19
C ASP A 30 8.49 -10.91 -2.94
N LEU A 31 7.21 -10.55 -2.84
CA LEU A 31 6.79 -9.34 -2.14
C LEU A 31 6.83 -9.59 -0.64
N LYS A 32 7.68 -8.86 0.06
CA LYS A 32 7.80 -8.93 1.52
C LYS A 32 7.08 -7.75 2.14
N PHE A 33 6.25 -8.01 3.14
CA PHE A 33 5.48 -7.02 3.88
C PHE A 33 5.81 -7.12 5.34
N LYS A 34 6.30 -6.04 5.93
CA LYS A 34 6.55 -6.00 7.36
C LYS A 34 5.27 -5.73 8.14
N ILE A 35 4.88 -6.67 8.99
CA ILE A 35 3.67 -6.57 9.82
C ILE A 35 4.00 -5.87 11.13
N ASP A 36 5.09 -6.28 11.78
CA ASP A 36 5.62 -5.69 13.01
C ASP A 36 7.15 -5.89 13.11
N SER A 37 7.74 -5.66 14.29
CA SER A 37 9.18 -5.78 14.52
C SER A 37 9.75 -7.15 14.21
N ASP A 38 8.96 -8.19 14.39
CA ASP A 38 9.41 -9.58 14.40
C ASP A 38 8.76 -10.41 13.29
N ASN A 39 7.66 -9.93 12.70
CA ASN A 39 6.87 -10.64 11.71
C ASN A 39 6.92 -9.98 10.33
N THR A 40 7.27 -10.79 9.32
CA THR A 40 7.23 -10.42 7.91
C THR A 40 6.37 -11.43 7.16
N PHE A 41 5.38 -10.94 6.41
CA PHE A 41 4.60 -11.73 5.48
C PHE A 41 5.28 -11.75 4.10
N LYS A 42 5.27 -12.88 3.42
CA LYS A 42 5.83 -13.03 2.07
C LYS A 42 4.76 -13.51 1.11
N TYR A 43 4.77 -12.95 -0.10
CA TYR A 43 3.91 -13.36 -1.19
C TYR A 43 4.72 -13.56 -2.46
N THR A 44 4.81 -14.82 -2.90
CA THR A 44 5.57 -15.17 -4.10
C THR A 44 4.82 -14.78 -5.36
N LEU A 45 5.51 -14.07 -6.25
CA LEU A 45 5.04 -13.69 -7.56
C LEU A 45 5.64 -14.61 -8.63
N SER A 46 4.95 -14.71 -9.76
CA SER A 46 5.46 -15.32 -10.99
C SER A 46 5.17 -14.41 -12.17
N ASN A 47 5.95 -14.54 -13.24
CA ASN A 47 5.80 -13.77 -14.48
C ASN A 47 5.83 -12.25 -14.23
N ILE A 48 6.85 -11.79 -13.50
CA ILE A 48 6.99 -10.40 -13.12
C ILE A 48 7.40 -9.55 -14.33
N ASP A 49 6.57 -8.58 -14.69
CA ASP A 49 6.95 -7.45 -15.56
C ASP A 49 7.17 -6.22 -14.67
N THR A 50 8.36 -5.63 -14.71
CA THR A 50 8.72 -4.44 -13.93
C THR A 50 9.18 -3.33 -14.85
N LYS A 51 8.74 -2.11 -14.59
CA LYS A 51 9.13 -0.91 -15.35
C LYS A 51 9.50 0.20 -14.38
N THR A 52 10.71 0.73 -14.51
CA THR A 52 11.14 1.91 -13.76
C THR A 52 10.34 3.14 -14.19
N ARG A 53 10.20 4.09 -13.26
CA ARG A 53 9.54 5.37 -13.47
C ARG A 53 10.46 6.47 -12.98
N HIS A 54 10.46 7.57 -13.72
CA HIS A 54 11.35 8.70 -13.48
C HIS A 54 10.55 9.98 -13.57
N ASP A 55 10.77 10.88 -12.63
CA ASP A 55 10.26 12.24 -12.57
C ASP A 55 11.23 13.05 -11.69
N PRO A 56 11.42 14.36 -11.93
CA PRO A 56 12.37 15.18 -11.16
C PRO A 56 12.16 15.18 -9.65
N TYR A 57 10.95 14.86 -9.17
CA TYR A 57 10.60 14.84 -7.75
C TYR A 57 10.80 13.48 -7.07
N ILE A 58 11.21 12.46 -7.83
CA ILE A 58 11.18 11.05 -7.40
C ILE A 58 12.60 10.48 -7.33
N ILE A 59 12.98 9.94 -6.16
CA ILE A 59 14.26 9.26 -5.94
C ILE A 59 14.26 7.91 -6.68
N ASP A 60 13.26 7.08 -6.41
CA ASP A 60 13.06 5.81 -7.09
C ASP A 60 11.57 5.47 -7.17
N ALA A 61 11.17 4.94 -8.33
CA ALA A 61 9.81 4.46 -8.53
C ALA A 61 9.78 3.36 -9.59
N TYR A 62 8.83 2.45 -9.44
CA TYR A 62 8.58 1.41 -10.42
C TYR A 62 7.13 0.94 -10.38
N THR A 63 6.68 0.43 -11.52
CA THR A 63 5.44 -0.34 -11.61
C THR A 63 5.77 -1.80 -11.83
N LEU A 64 5.03 -2.68 -11.18
CA LEU A 64 5.10 -4.12 -11.33
C LEU A 64 3.74 -4.67 -11.73
N SER A 65 3.71 -5.63 -12.65
CA SER A 65 2.54 -6.48 -12.89
C SER A 65 2.92 -7.95 -12.87
N ALA A 66 2.19 -8.76 -12.10
CA ALA A 66 2.41 -10.19 -11.95
C ALA A 66 1.13 -10.84 -11.40
N ASN A 67 0.74 -12.02 -11.89
CA ASN A 67 -0.34 -12.83 -11.29
C ASN A 67 -1.66 -12.07 -11.00
N GLU A 68 -2.14 -11.22 -11.93
CA GLU A 68 -3.31 -10.36 -11.73
C GLU A 68 -3.18 -9.32 -10.59
N ILE A 69 -1.94 -9.04 -10.17
CA ILE A 69 -1.56 -7.95 -9.28
C ILE A 69 -0.91 -6.85 -10.12
N TYR A 70 -1.31 -5.62 -9.86
CA TYR A 70 -0.57 -4.42 -10.24
C TYR A 70 -0.02 -3.76 -8.98
N LEU A 71 1.19 -3.23 -9.04
CA LEU A 71 1.82 -2.48 -7.97
C LEU A 71 2.50 -1.24 -8.53
N GLU A 72 2.38 -0.11 -7.84
CA GLU A 72 3.24 1.07 -8.01
C GLU A 72 3.93 1.38 -6.70
N TYR A 73 5.25 1.46 -6.73
CA TYR A 73 6.09 1.95 -5.64
C TYR A 73 6.62 3.33 -6.02
N ILE A 74 6.56 4.27 -5.09
CA ILE A 74 7.02 5.64 -5.25
C ILE A 74 7.82 6.02 -4.00
N HIS A 75 8.98 6.63 -4.20
CA HIS A 75 9.77 7.26 -3.16
C HIS A 75 10.12 8.68 -3.59
N THR A 76 9.51 9.65 -2.92
CA THR A 76 9.73 11.07 -3.19
C THR A 76 11.02 11.55 -2.55
N ASP A 77 11.57 12.64 -3.10
CA ASP A 77 12.63 13.39 -2.42
C ASP A 77 12.11 14.00 -1.09
N ILE A 78 13.03 14.36 -0.18
CA ILE A 78 12.71 14.92 1.13
C ILE A 78 12.07 16.30 1.04
N ASP A 79 12.41 17.07 0.01
CA ASP A 79 11.88 18.42 -0.23
C ASP A 79 10.67 18.41 -1.19
N VAL A 80 10.03 17.26 -1.36
CA VAL A 80 8.88 17.06 -2.24
C VAL A 80 7.63 16.80 -1.42
N SER A 81 6.55 17.48 -1.78
CA SER A 81 5.22 17.25 -1.22
C SER A 81 4.25 16.78 -2.29
N TRP A 82 3.32 15.93 -1.89
CA TRP A 82 2.13 15.65 -2.67
C TRP A 82 1.19 16.87 -2.69
N ASN A 83 0.68 17.23 -3.87
CA ASN A 83 -0.30 18.32 -4.04
C ASN A 83 -1.74 17.91 -3.66
N GLY A 84 -1.88 16.82 -2.91
CA GLY A 84 -3.14 16.22 -2.50
C GLY A 84 -2.90 14.87 -1.83
N GLN A 85 -3.96 14.14 -1.50
CA GLN A 85 -3.80 12.83 -0.87
C GLN A 85 -3.36 11.80 -1.92
N ALA A 86 -2.22 11.15 -1.69
CA ALA A 86 -1.61 10.18 -2.59
C ALA A 86 -2.58 9.05 -3.01
N LEU A 87 -3.28 8.46 -2.03
CA LEU A 87 -4.30 7.44 -2.32
C LEU A 87 -5.44 7.97 -3.20
N SER A 88 -5.92 9.18 -2.95
CA SER A 88 -6.99 9.78 -3.76
C SER A 88 -6.56 9.98 -5.21
N PHE A 89 -5.32 10.42 -5.45
CA PHE A 89 -4.76 10.51 -6.80
C PHE A 89 -4.66 9.14 -7.47
N PHE A 90 -4.17 8.13 -6.74
CA PHE A 90 -4.08 6.77 -7.26
C PHE A 90 -5.44 6.22 -7.67
N ILE A 91 -6.45 6.34 -6.81
CA ILE A 91 -7.81 5.84 -7.07
C ILE A 91 -8.44 6.57 -8.26
N SER A 92 -8.26 7.89 -8.37
CA SER A 92 -8.74 8.65 -9.52
C SER A 92 -8.11 8.15 -10.82
N LEU A 93 -6.78 8.00 -10.84
CA LEU A 93 -6.08 7.53 -12.02
C LEU A 93 -6.42 6.07 -12.37
N LEU A 94 -6.60 5.20 -11.37
CA LEU A 94 -7.04 3.82 -11.56
C LEU A 94 -8.44 3.76 -12.18
N LYS A 95 -9.38 4.57 -11.68
CA LYS A 95 -10.74 4.67 -12.21
C LYS A 95 -10.71 5.05 -13.69
N ASP A 96 -9.91 6.05 -14.06
CA ASP A 96 -9.75 6.48 -15.45
C ASP A 96 -9.10 5.40 -16.31
N ASN A 97 -8.08 4.70 -15.78
CA ASN A 97 -7.36 3.64 -16.49
C ASN A 97 -8.27 2.47 -16.89
N ILE A 98 -9.15 2.05 -15.98
CA ILE A 98 -10.11 0.97 -16.24
C ILE A 98 -11.43 1.47 -16.86
N LYS A 99 -11.54 2.78 -17.11
CA LYS A 99 -12.72 3.47 -17.68
C LYS A 99 -14.01 3.23 -16.88
N ALA A 100 -13.89 3.14 -15.57
CA ALA A 100 -15.03 2.91 -14.69
C ALA A 100 -15.90 4.16 -14.54
N LYS A 101 -17.22 4.01 -14.60
CA LYS A 101 -18.18 5.12 -14.36
C LYS A 101 -18.39 5.31 -12.86
N ASN A 102 -18.60 4.20 -12.15
CA ASN A 102 -18.82 4.14 -10.70
C ASN A 102 -17.69 3.34 -10.03
N PHE A 103 -17.26 3.81 -8.87
CA PHE A 103 -16.14 3.24 -8.13
C PHE A 103 -16.42 3.41 -6.63
N ASP A 104 -17.30 2.56 -6.11
CA ASP A 104 -17.92 2.74 -4.81
C ASP A 104 -17.14 1.98 -3.75
N LEU A 105 -16.66 2.67 -2.71
CA LEU A 105 -15.98 2.03 -1.59
C LEU A 105 -16.99 1.22 -0.76
N VAL A 106 -16.79 -0.10 -0.64
CA VAL A 106 -17.69 -1.01 0.10
C VAL A 106 -17.07 -1.60 1.35
N GLU A 107 -15.74 -1.55 1.48
CA GLU A 107 -15.02 -1.92 2.68
C GLU A 107 -13.72 -1.13 2.80
N LYS A 108 -13.40 -0.71 4.02
CA LYS A 108 -12.09 -0.18 4.38
C LYS A 108 -11.68 -0.74 5.75
N GLU A 109 -10.49 -1.32 5.83
CA GLU A 109 -9.84 -1.71 7.08
C GLU A 109 -8.46 -1.02 7.15
N GLU A 110 -8.11 -0.45 8.30
CA GLU A 110 -6.90 0.37 8.46
C GLU A 110 -6.10 -0.10 9.66
N PHE A 111 -4.80 -0.35 9.44
CA PHE A 111 -3.87 -0.83 10.45
C PHE A 111 -2.53 -0.11 10.33
N SER A 112 -2.29 0.87 11.21
CA SER A 112 -1.07 1.67 11.21
C SER A 112 -0.83 2.33 9.85
N HIS A 113 0.06 1.78 9.04
CA HIS A 113 0.47 2.29 7.73
C HIS A 113 -0.12 1.50 6.57
N TYR A 114 -1.06 0.59 6.84
CA TYR A 114 -1.75 -0.23 5.84
C TYR A 114 -3.22 0.18 5.77
N GLU A 115 -3.70 0.44 4.56
CA GLU A 115 -5.11 0.55 4.25
C GLU A 115 -5.50 -0.54 3.26
N PHE A 116 -6.55 -1.27 3.60
CA PHE A 116 -7.16 -2.32 2.79
C PHE A 116 -8.53 -1.82 2.34
N LEU A 117 -8.71 -1.63 1.05
CA LEU A 117 -9.93 -1.08 0.47
C LEU A 117 -10.52 -2.04 -0.56
N THR A 118 -11.82 -2.29 -0.47
CA THR A 118 -12.56 -3.00 -1.51
C THR A 118 -13.56 -2.05 -2.16
N TYR A 119 -13.50 -1.96 -3.49
CA TYR A 119 -14.40 -1.15 -4.30
C TYR A 119 -15.34 -2.02 -5.12
N LYS A 120 -16.61 -1.62 -5.22
CA LYS A 120 -17.56 -2.14 -6.21
C LYS A 120 -17.50 -1.25 -7.44
N VAL A 121 -17.14 -1.82 -8.58
CA VAL A 121 -16.92 -1.08 -9.82
C VAL A 121 -18.05 -1.33 -10.79
N ASP A 122 -18.71 -0.27 -11.25
CA ASP A 122 -19.81 -0.31 -12.22
C ASP A 122 -20.94 -1.30 -11.87
N ASN A 123 -21.14 -1.57 -10.58
CA ASN A 123 -22.02 -2.64 -10.07
C ASN A 123 -21.74 -4.05 -10.63
N SER A 124 -20.56 -4.28 -11.20
CA SER A 124 -20.22 -5.48 -11.96
C SER A 124 -19.21 -6.39 -11.23
N TYR A 125 -18.13 -5.82 -10.69
CA TYR A 125 -17.07 -6.59 -10.04
C TYR A 125 -16.50 -5.85 -8.83
N PHE A 126 -15.73 -6.57 -8.01
CA PHE A 126 -15.02 -6.01 -6.87
C PHE A 126 -13.53 -5.90 -7.17
N LEU A 127 -12.93 -4.78 -6.77
CA LEU A 127 -11.50 -4.51 -6.93
C LEU A 127 -10.89 -4.18 -5.58
N ASN A 128 -9.81 -4.88 -5.24
CA ASN A 128 -9.13 -4.69 -3.95
C ASN A 128 -7.88 -3.86 -4.14
N VAL A 129 -7.74 -2.87 -3.27
CA VAL A 129 -6.58 -1.97 -3.22
C VAL A 129 -5.94 -2.11 -1.85
N ILE A 130 -4.62 -2.28 -1.83
CA ILE A 130 -3.80 -2.19 -0.63
C ILE A 130 -2.94 -0.95 -0.79
N TYR A 131 -3.04 -0.04 0.16
CA TYR A 131 -2.23 1.16 0.23
C TYR A 131 -1.32 1.09 1.44
N ILE A 132 -0.02 1.32 1.21
CA ILE A 132 1.00 1.27 2.25
C ILE A 132 1.78 2.58 2.17
N TYR A 133 1.93 3.27 3.30
CA TYR A 133 2.57 4.58 3.32
C TYR A 133 3.57 4.74 4.46
N GLU A 134 4.72 5.30 4.13
CA GLU A 134 5.71 5.82 5.07
C GLU A 134 5.83 7.35 4.89
N VAL A 135 6.87 7.97 5.47
CA VAL A 135 7.07 9.43 5.42
C VAL A 135 7.26 9.96 3.99
N SER A 136 7.99 9.22 3.16
CA SER A 136 8.33 9.61 1.78
C SER A 136 8.09 8.48 0.77
N LYS A 137 7.41 7.41 1.18
CA LYS A 137 7.21 6.22 0.36
C LYS A 137 5.77 5.81 0.33
N GLU A 138 5.30 5.46 -0.85
CA GLU A 138 3.95 5.03 -1.10
C GLU A 138 3.97 3.78 -1.96
N VAL A 139 3.18 2.78 -1.56
CA VAL A 139 2.96 1.57 -2.33
C VAL A 139 1.48 1.39 -2.55
N PHE A 140 1.08 1.38 -3.81
CA PHE A 140 -0.28 1.11 -4.23
C PHE A 140 -0.32 -0.26 -4.88
N ILE A 141 -1.18 -1.14 -4.40
CA ILE A 141 -1.32 -2.49 -4.94
C ILE A 141 -2.78 -2.70 -5.31
N VAL A 142 -3.03 -3.17 -6.53
CA VAL A 142 -4.34 -3.62 -6.96
C VAL A 142 -4.30 -5.12 -7.10
N ASP A 143 -5.11 -5.81 -6.29
CA ASP A 143 -5.25 -7.27 -6.30
C ASP A 143 -6.61 -7.67 -6.84
N LYS A 144 -6.62 -8.14 -8.09
CA LYS A 144 -7.84 -8.54 -8.79
C LYS A 144 -8.43 -9.86 -8.30
N LYS A 145 -7.64 -10.71 -7.65
CA LYS A 145 -8.07 -12.03 -7.15
C LYS A 145 -8.40 -12.03 -5.66
N ALA A 146 -8.10 -10.93 -4.97
CA ALA A 146 -8.20 -10.79 -3.52
C ALA A 146 -7.30 -11.76 -2.73
N GLU A 147 -6.39 -12.49 -3.38
CA GLU A 147 -5.56 -13.50 -2.73
C GLU A 147 -4.48 -12.89 -1.84
N LEU A 148 -3.73 -11.91 -2.36
CA LEU A 148 -2.74 -11.17 -1.58
C LEU A 148 -3.46 -10.34 -0.51
N TYR A 149 -4.53 -9.65 -0.89
CA TYR A 149 -5.33 -8.84 0.01
C TYR A 149 -5.79 -9.62 1.24
N GLU A 150 -6.45 -10.76 1.05
CA GLU A 150 -6.97 -11.57 2.15
C GLU A 150 -5.86 -12.18 2.99
N LYS A 151 -4.82 -12.76 2.35
CA LYS A 151 -3.70 -13.38 3.07
C LYS A 151 -2.94 -12.35 3.90
N LEU A 152 -2.72 -11.15 3.36
CA LEU A 152 -2.03 -10.07 4.07
C LEU A 152 -2.89 -9.52 5.20
N LEU A 153 -4.17 -9.20 4.95
CA LEU A 153 -5.10 -8.68 5.96
C LEU A 153 -5.26 -9.63 7.15
N LYS A 154 -5.26 -10.95 6.92
CA LYS A 154 -5.28 -11.97 7.99
C LYS A 154 -4.05 -11.96 8.90
N ASN A 155 -2.97 -11.24 8.56
CA ASN A 155 -1.87 -11.01 9.50
C ASN A 155 -2.25 -9.98 10.57
N PHE A 156 -3.15 -9.06 10.26
CA PHE A 156 -3.65 -8.02 11.17
C PHE A 156 -4.97 -8.41 11.84
N LYS A 157 -5.87 -9.07 11.11
CA LYS A 157 -7.22 -9.47 11.56
C LYS A 157 -7.46 -10.95 11.26
N LYS A 158 -7.12 -11.82 12.23
CA LYS A 158 -7.07 -13.28 12.05
C LYS A 158 -8.41 -13.92 11.68
N ASP A 159 -9.51 -13.34 12.14
CA ASP A 159 -10.89 -13.77 11.93
C ASP A 159 -11.52 -13.18 10.66
N TYR A 160 -10.77 -12.41 9.86
CA TYR A 160 -11.28 -11.81 8.63
C TYR A 160 -11.74 -12.87 7.61
N VAL A 161 -12.96 -12.69 7.10
CA VAL A 161 -13.55 -13.51 6.03
C VAL A 161 -13.92 -12.60 4.87
N TYR A 162 -13.28 -12.82 3.72
CA TYR A 162 -13.61 -12.07 2.50
C TYR A 162 -15.00 -12.46 2.00
N ARG A 163 -15.92 -11.48 1.95
CA ARG A 163 -17.35 -11.71 1.68
C ARG A 163 -17.80 -11.33 0.26
N PHE A 164 -16.90 -10.85 -0.58
CA PHE A 164 -17.22 -10.39 -1.93
C PHE A 164 -16.94 -11.47 -2.98
N GLU A 165 -17.57 -11.35 -4.14
CA GLU A 165 -17.30 -12.24 -5.27
C GLU A 165 -15.87 -12.09 -5.77
N LYS A 166 -15.21 -13.21 -6.05
CA LYS A 166 -13.85 -13.28 -6.57
C LYS A 166 -13.89 -13.73 -8.03
N ASP A 167 -14.20 -12.79 -8.93
CA ASP A 167 -14.09 -13.02 -10.37
C ASP A 167 -13.18 -11.98 -11.01
N SER A 168 -11.94 -12.40 -11.30
CA SER A 168 -10.96 -11.54 -11.95
C SER A 168 -11.16 -11.43 -13.46
N ASN A 169 -11.97 -12.30 -14.09
CA ASN A 169 -12.08 -12.37 -15.56
C ASN A 169 -12.76 -11.15 -16.15
N ASN A 170 -13.65 -10.52 -15.39
CA ASN A 170 -14.37 -9.31 -15.80
C ASN A 170 -13.59 -8.02 -15.50
N ILE A 171 -12.42 -8.12 -14.87
CA ILE A 171 -11.62 -6.96 -14.48
C ILE A 171 -10.72 -6.54 -15.65
N PRO A 172 -10.86 -5.30 -16.18
CA PRO A 172 -10.02 -4.80 -17.24
C PRO A 172 -8.53 -4.92 -16.92
N LYS A 173 -7.72 -5.03 -17.96
CA LYS A 173 -6.26 -5.00 -17.79
C LYS A 173 -5.84 -3.59 -17.35
N ILE A 174 -5.03 -3.53 -16.30
CA ILE A 174 -4.43 -2.28 -15.83
C ILE A 174 -3.16 -2.08 -16.66
N GLU A 175 -3.18 -1.10 -17.56
CA GLU A 175 -2.08 -0.87 -18.48
C GLU A 175 -1.50 0.53 -18.32
N ASN A 176 -0.17 0.61 -18.17
CA ASN A 176 0.55 1.88 -18.12
C ASN A 176 0.04 2.89 -17.08
N LEU A 177 -0.67 2.40 -16.06
CA LEU A 177 -0.99 3.15 -14.86
C LEU A 177 0.32 3.55 -14.19
N SER A 178 0.46 4.83 -13.80
CA SER A 178 1.54 5.31 -12.95
C SER A 178 1.31 6.79 -12.62
N LEU A 179 1.27 7.14 -11.34
CA LEU A 179 1.24 8.53 -10.90
C LEU A 179 2.48 9.28 -11.35
N VAL A 180 3.67 8.68 -11.18
CA VAL A 180 4.95 9.28 -11.60
C VAL A 180 4.96 9.62 -13.08
N LYS A 181 4.56 8.66 -13.94
CA LYS A 181 4.47 8.90 -15.39
C LYS A 181 3.52 10.05 -15.76
N ASN A 182 2.43 10.19 -15.01
CA ASN A 182 1.37 11.15 -15.30
C ASN A 182 1.55 12.48 -14.56
N ASN A 183 2.63 12.64 -13.79
CA ASN A 183 2.87 13.83 -12.98
C ASN A 183 2.98 15.11 -13.82
N ALA A 184 3.70 15.08 -14.95
CA ALA A 184 3.87 16.26 -15.81
C ALA A 184 2.54 16.85 -16.31
N MET A 185 1.48 16.04 -16.41
CA MET A 185 0.15 16.49 -16.84
C MET A 185 -0.77 16.83 -15.67
N ASN A 186 -0.63 16.16 -14.52
CA ASN A 186 -1.59 16.23 -13.41
C ASN A 186 -1.03 16.91 -12.16
N SER A 187 0.25 17.22 -12.13
CA SER A 187 0.95 17.90 -11.02
C SER A 187 0.68 17.25 -9.66
N TYR A 188 0.92 15.94 -9.54
CA TYR A 188 0.75 15.22 -8.28
C TYR A 188 1.81 15.61 -7.23
N PHE A 189 3.01 15.98 -7.68
CA PHE A 189 4.15 16.35 -6.84
C PHE A 189 4.60 17.77 -7.13
N ALA A 190 5.11 18.45 -6.10
CA ALA A 190 5.83 19.71 -6.24
C ALA A 190 6.91 19.84 -5.15
N ILE A 191 7.87 20.73 -5.38
CA ILE A 191 8.82 21.15 -4.33
C ILE A 191 8.01 21.77 -3.18
N SER A 192 8.24 21.30 -1.97
CA SER A 192 7.69 21.94 -0.78
C SER A 192 8.25 23.35 -0.69
N SER A 193 7.38 24.35 -0.86
CA SER A 193 7.74 25.73 -0.56
C SER A 193 7.69 25.89 0.95
N ASN A 194 8.85 26.12 1.57
CA ASN A 194 8.92 26.61 2.95
C ASN A 194 8.29 28.00 3.06
#